data_AF-K2B955-F1
#
_entry.id   AF-K2B955-F1
#
_cell.length_a   1.000
_cell.length_b   1.000
_cell.length_c   1.000
_cell.angle_alpha   90.00
_cell.angle_beta   90.00
_cell.angle_gamma   90.00
#
_symmetry.space_group_name_H-M   'P 1'
#
loop_
_entity.id
_entity.type
_entity.pdbx_description
1 polymer ?
#
loop_
_entity_poly.entity_id
_entity_poly.type
_entity_poly.pdbx_seq_one_letter_code
_entity_poly.pdbx_strand_id
1 'polypeptide(L)'
;SQVGATFVPSIGATIGMNACAGIFPAMLVVMTLTILHQPLTMNLVIMIMFINAVASLGISGIPGTAYIAATVTLTSLNLPYAIVALVQGVDPIIDMGRTAINVNGVMTTALVVDQIKQT
;
A
#
# COMPACT_ATOMS: atom_id res chain seq x y z
N SER A 1 19.88 -13.26 -13.48
CA SER A 1 19.59 -13.71 -14.87
C SER A 1 18.64 -12.72 -15.55
N GLN A 2 18.73 -12.51 -16.87
CA GLN A 2 17.86 -11.53 -17.57
C GLN A 2 16.36 -11.83 -17.39
N VAL A 3 15.98 -13.10 -17.33
CA VAL A 3 14.60 -13.50 -17.04
C VAL A 3 14.16 -13.05 -15.65
N GLY A 4 15.01 -13.17 -14.62
CA GLY A 4 14.70 -12.69 -13.27
C GLY A 4 14.56 -11.17 -13.20
N ALA A 5 15.43 -10.44 -13.92
CA ALA A 5 15.44 -8.98 -13.96
C ALA A 5 14.23 -8.36 -14.68
N THR A 6 13.56 -9.09 -15.58
CA THR A 6 12.35 -8.60 -16.26
C THR A 6 11.08 -9.16 -15.64
N PHE A 7 11.09 -10.42 -15.19
CA PHE A 7 9.93 -11.08 -14.60
C PHE A 7 9.60 -10.58 -13.19
N VAL A 8 10.58 -10.50 -12.30
CA VAL A 8 10.32 -10.09 -10.91
C VAL A 8 9.81 -8.65 -10.85
N PRO A 9 10.40 -7.68 -11.57
CA PRO A 9 9.88 -6.32 -11.54
C PRO A 9 8.53 -6.12 -12.19
N SER A 10 8.23 -6.83 -13.29
CA SER A 10 6.94 -6.69 -13.97
C SER A 10 5.77 -7.21 -13.12
N ILE A 11 5.95 -8.35 -12.43
CA ILE A 11 4.96 -8.85 -11.48
C ILE A 11 4.91 -7.96 -10.24
N GLY A 12 6.06 -7.59 -9.67
CA GLY A 12 6.13 -6.76 -8.45
C GLY A 12 5.58 -5.34 -8.62
N ALA A 13 5.61 -4.79 -9.84
CA ALA A 13 5.02 -3.48 -10.14
C ALA A 13 3.48 -3.48 -10.08
N THR A 14 2.85 -4.65 -10.15
CA THR A 14 1.38 -4.80 -10.14
C THR A 14 0.87 -5.44 -8.86
N ILE A 15 1.58 -6.45 -8.36
CA ILE A 15 1.29 -7.18 -7.12
C ILE A 15 2.31 -6.78 -6.06
N GLY A 16 1.85 -6.36 -4.87
CA GLY A 16 2.73 -6.05 -3.74
C GLY A 16 3.19 -4.58 -3.69
N MET A 17 2.29 -3.65 -4.01
CA MET A 17 2.55 -2.21 -3.87
C MET A 17 2.62 -1.79 -2.39
N ASN A 18 3.81 -1.87 -1.79
CA ASN A 18 4.07 -1.56 -0.38
C ASN A 18 3.53 -0.19 0.06
N ALA A 19 3.69 0.85 -0.77
CA ALA A 19 3.26 2.19 -0.42
C ALA A 19 1.78 2.45 -0.76
N CYS A 20 1.30 2.00 -1.91
CA CYS A 20 -0.09 2.27 -2.34
C CYS A 20 -1.12 1.44 -1.57
N ALA A 21 -0.84 0.17 -1.28
CA ALA A 21 -1.77 -0.71 -0.60
C ALA A 21 -1.41 -1.02 0.86
N GLY A 22 -0.16 -0.78 1.27
CA GLY A 22 0.29 -0.93 2.66
C GLY A 22 0.23 0.37 3.44
N ILE A 23 1.14 1.30 3.10
CA ILE A 23 1.38 2.52 3.89
C ILE A 23 0.24 3.53 3.76
N PHE A 24 -0.24 3.78 2.55
CA PHE A 24 -1.25 4.83 2.31
C PHE A 24 -2.60 4.57 3.01
N PRO A 25 -3.19 3.36 2.94
CA PRO A 25 -4.42 3.05 3.69
C PRO A 25 -4.21 3.14 5.20
N ALA A 26 -3.07 2.67 5.71
CA ALA A 26 -2.74 2.75 7.13
C ALA A 26 -2.61 4.21 7.62
N MET A 27 -1.92 5.06 6.86
CA MET A 27 -1.81 6.49 7.12
C MET A 27 -3.18 7.16 7.22
N LEU A 28 -4.09 6.85 6.28
CA LEU A 28 -5.44 7.41 6.28
C LEU A 28 -6.28 6.94 7.46
N VAL A 29 -6.13 5.69 7.90
CA VAL A 29 -6.80 5.20 9.12
C VAL A 29 -6.29 5.95 10.35
N VAL A 30 -4.97 6.09 10.51
CA VAL A 30 -4.39 6.82 11.65
C VAL A 30 -4.83 8.29 11.65
N MET A 31 -4.83 8.93 10.49
CA MET A 31 -5.31 10.31 10.34
C MET A 31 -6.79 10.42 10.71
N THR A 32 -7.62 9.48 10.25
CA THR A 32 -9.06 9.44 10.55
C THR A 32 -9.31 9.31 12.05
N LEU A 33 -8.61 8.41 12.73
CA LEU A 33 -8.74 8.22 14.18
C LEU A 33 -8.33 9.48 14.96
N THR A 34 -7.27 10.15 14.48
CA THR A 34 -6.81 11.41 15.09
C THR A 34 -7.88 12.51 14.96
N ILE A 35 -8.51 12.63 13.78
CA ILE A 35 -9.59 13.59 13.53
C ILE A 35 -10.82 13.26 14.40
N LEU A 36 -11.16 11.98 14.55
CA LEU A 36 -12.31 11.53 15.36
C LEU A 36 -12.01 11.45 16.87
N HIS A 37 -10.78 11.79 17.28
CA HIS A 37 -10.30 11.69 18.66
C HIS A 37 -10.47 10.28 19.26
N GLN A 38 -10.33 9.25 18.42
CA GLN A 38 -10.37 7.85 18.82
C GLN A 38 -8.95 7.31 19.07
N PRO A 39 -8.76 6.47 20.10
CA PRO A 39 -7.43 5.93 20.41
C PRO A 39 -6.98 4.91 19.36
N LEU A 40 -5.72 5.00 18.95
CA LEU A 40 -5.06 3.95 18.18
C LEU A 40 -4.70 2.79 19.14
N THR A 41 -5.49 1.72 19.10
CA THR A 41 -5.23 0.53 19.92
C THR A 41 -4.33 -0.47 19.18
N MET A 42 -3.54 -1.25 19.93
CA MET A 42 -2.67 -2.27 19.35
C MET A 42 -3.44 -3.30 18.52
N ASN A 43 -4.65 -3.66 18.96
CA ASN A 43 -5.54 -4.55 18.22
C ASN A 43 -5.90 -3.99 16.84
N LEU A 44 -6.15 -2.68 16.77
CA LEU A 44 -6.50 -2.01 15.51
C LEU A 44 -5.29 -1.93 14.57
N VAL A 45 -4.08 -1.73 15.09
CA VAL A 45 -2.84 -1.78 14.29
C VAL A 45 -2.65 -3.15 13.64
N ILE A 46 -2.86 -4.23 14.41
CA ILE A 46 -2.77 -5.60 13.89
C ILE A 46 -3.85 -5.84 12.81
N MET A 47 -5.09 -5.43 13.06
CA MET A 47 -6.18 -5.50 12.09
C MET A 47 -5.85 -4.77 10.79
N ILE A 48 -5.36 -3.53 10.85
CA ILE A 48 -4.95 -2.76 9.67
C ILE A 48 -3.88 -3.52 8.88
N MET A 49 -2.88 -4.10 9.56
CA MET A 49 -1.82 -4.85 8.90
C MET A 49 -2.38 -6.04 8.10
N PHE A 50 -3.29 -6.82 8.69
CA PHE A 50 -3.92 -7.94 8.00
C PHE A 50 -4.80 -7.50 6.84
N ILE A 51 -5.63 -6.48 7.04
CA ILE A 51 -6.54 -5.95 6.02
C ILE A 51 -5.73 -5.42 4.83
N ASN A 52 -4.68 -4.63 5.08
CA ASN A 52 -3.85 -4.06 4.04
C ASN A 52 -3.06 -5.14 3.29
N ALA A 53 -2.57 -6.17 3.97
CA ALA A 53 -1.89 -7.29 3.32
C ALA A 53 -2.82 -8.02 2.34
N VAL A 54 -4.06 -8.29 2.75
CA VAL A 54 -5.06 -8.95 1.88
C VAL A 54 -5.50 -8.02 0.76
N ALA A 55 -5.78 -6.75 1.06
CA ALA A 55 -6.19 -5.74 0.07
C ALA A 55 -5.11 -5.52 -1.00
N SER A 56 -3.83 -5.54 -0.63
CA SER A 56 -2.71 -5.40 -1.58
C SER A 56 -2.64 -6.51 -2.61
N LEU A 57 -3.16 -7.70 -2.30
CA LEU A 57 -3.24 -8.82 -3.25
C LEU A 57 -4.50 -8.70 -4.11
N GLY A 58 -5.62 -8.28 -3.52
CA GLY A 58 -6.92 -8.22 -4.18
C GLY A 58 -7.12 -7.06 -5.17
N ILE A 59 -6.29 -6.01 -5.10
CA ILE A 59 -6.48 -4.76 -5.90
C ILE A 59 -5.48 -4.68 -7.07
N SER A 60 -4.68 -5.72 -7.29
CA SER A 60 -3.73 -5.78 -8.41
C SER A 60 -4.42 -5.60 -9.77
N GLY A 61 -3.90 -4.69 -10.59
CA GLY A 61 -4.37 -4.48 -11.97
C GLY A 61 -5.53 -3.49 -12.15
N ILE A 62 -6.02 -2.87 -11.07
CA ILE A 62 -7.08 -1.86 -11.14
C ILE A 62 -6.47 -0.45 -11.18
N PRO A 63 -6.93 0.48 -12.04
CA PRO A 63 -6.48 1.87 -11.98
C PRO A 63 -6.87 2.53 -10.65
N GLY A 64 -5.97 3.31 -10.06
CA GLY A 64 -6.23 3.99 -8.78
C GLY A 64 -6.13 3.10 -7.54
N THR A 65 -5.26 2.08 -7.57
CA THR A 65 -5.08 1.08 -6.48
C THR A 65 -4.98 1.69 -5.09
N ALA A 66 -4.27 2.81 -4.93
CA ALA A 66 -4.08 3.46 -3.63
C ALA A 66 -5.40 3.91 -2.99
N TYR A 67 -6.28 4.52 -3.78
CA TYR A 67 -7.57 5.02 -3.30
C TYR A 67 -8.55 3.90 -3.01
N ILE A 68 -8.54 2.86 -3.85
CA ILE A 68 -9.40 1.69 -3.64
C ILE A 68 -8.96 0.93 -2.39
N ALA A 69 -7.65 0.75 -2.18
CA ALA A 69 -7.14 0.13 -0.96
C ALA A 69 -7.50 0.95 0.28
N ALA A 70 -7.38 2.27 0.20
CA ALA A 70 -7.78 3.17 1.28
C ALA A 70 -9.27 3.08 1.63
N THR A 71 -10.16 3.11 0.63
CA THR A 71 -11.61 3.04 0.88
C THR A 71 -12.03 1.67 1.41
N VAL A 72 -11.43 0.58 0.93
CA VAL A 72 -11.65 -0.77 1.46
C VAL A 72 -11.22 -0.86 2.92
N THR A 73 -10.01 -0.39 3.26
CA THR A 73 -9.54 -0.42 4.65
C THR A 73 -10.40 0.44 5.57
N LEU A 74 -10.77 1.67 5.16
CA LEU A 74 -11.62 2.54 5.98
C LEU A 74 -13.02 1.94 6.18
N THR A 75 -13.65 1.43 5.13
CA THR A 75 -14.99 0.83 5.24
C THR A 75 -14.98 -0.46 6.06
N SER A 76 -13.93 -1.28 5.95
CA SER A 76 -13.78 -2.50 6.76
C SER A 76 -13.66 -2.22 8.28
N LEU A 77 -13.15 -1.04 8.65
CA LEU A 77 -13.05 -0.58 10.03
C LEU A 77 -14.24 0.28 10.47
N ASN A 78 -15.29 0.41 9.65
CA ASN A 78 -16.43 1.30 9.87
C ASN A 78 -16.03 2.77 10.07
N LEU A 79 -14.96 3.21 9.41
CA LEU A 79 -14.47 4.58 9.44
C LEU A 79 -14.97 5.37 8.22
N PRO A 80 -15.16 6.71 8.35
CA PRO A 80 -15.65 7.55 7.27
C PRO A 80 -14.64 7.65 6.12
N TYR A 81 -14.97 7.05 4.98
CA TYR A 81 -14.13 7.10 3.77
C TYR A 81 -14.07 8.48 3.10
N ALA A 82 -14.97 9.40 3.47
CA ALA A 82 -14.99 10.78 2.96
C ALA A 82 -13.66 11.52 3.21
N ILE A 83 -12.88 11.08 4.20
CA ILE A 83 -11.57 11.64 4.52
C ILE A 83 -10.54 11.45 3.38
N VAL A 84 -10.75 10.48 2.49
CA VAL A 84 -9.91 10.31 1.29
C VAL A 84 -9.91 11.58 0.42
N ALA A 85 -11.07 12.24 0.30
CA ALA A 85 -11.21 13.47 -0.47
C ALA A 85 -10.39 14.64 0.11
N LEU A 86 -10.17 14.65 1.43
CA LEU A 86 -9.34 15.67 2.09
C LEU A 86 -7.87 15.56 1.65
N VAL A 87 -7.36 14.33 1.52
CA VAL A 87 -5.97 14.06 1.13
C VAL A 87 -5.76 14.20 -0.37
N GLN A 88 -6.83 14.10 -1.16
CA GLN A 88 -6.78 14.23 -2.61
C GLN A 88 -6.21 15.59 -3.08
N GLY A 89 -6.34 16.66 -2.26
CA GLY A 89 -5.76 17.97 -2.57
C GLY A 89 -4.23 18.02 -2.51
N VAL A 90 -3.59 17.16 -1.71
CA VAL A 90 -2.12 17.06 -1.59
C VAL A 90 -1.55 15.81 -2.26
N ASP A 91 -2.42 15.01 -2.86
CA ASP A 91 -2.06 13.72 -3.43
C ASP A 91 -0.94 13.76 -4.47
N PRO A 92 -0.81 14.76 -5.36
CA PRO A 92 0.28 14.77 -6.33
C PRO A 92 1.67 14.65 -5.69
N ILE A 93 1.86 15.24 -4.50
CA ILE A 93 3.14 15.17 -3.78
C ILE A 93 3.31 13.79 -3.12
N ILE A 94 2.23 13.29 -2.51
CA ILE A 94 2.23 11.99 -1.82
C ILE A 94 2.43 10.85 -2.84
N ASP A 95 1.82 10.96 -4.02
CA ASP A 95 1.88 9.97 -5.09
C ASP A 95 3.30 9.78 -5.63
N MET A 96 4.07 10.86 -5.75
CA MET A 96 5.49 10.77 -6.11
C MET A 96 6.26 9.95 -5.08
N GLY A 97 6.02 10.20 -3.78
CA GLY A 97 6.62 9.42 -2.70
C GLY A 97 6.21 7.95 -2.71
N ARG A 98 4.92 7.67 -2.91
CA ARG A 98 4.40 6.28 -3.00
C ARG A 98 5.02 5.54 -4.17
N THR A 99 5.12 6.19 -5.33
CA THR A 99 5.72 5.60 -6.53
C THR A 99 7.19 5.28 -6.31
N ALA A 100 7.96 6.19 -5.71
CA ALA A 100 9.37 5.96 -5.39
C ALA A 100 9.58 4.74 -4.47
N ILE A 101 8.77 4.61 -3.42
CA ILE A 101 8.85 3.48 -2.49
C ILE A 101 8.46 2.16 -3.16
N ASN A 102 7.40 2.17 -4.00
CA ASN A 102 6.99 0.98 -4.73
C ASN A 102 8.09 0.50 -5.68
N VAL A 103 8.67 1.39 -6.47
CA VAL A 103 9.78 1.06 -7.39
C VAL A 103 10.99 0.53 -6.60
N ASN A 104 11.33 1.16 -5.48
CA ASN A 104 12.43 0.70 -4.63
C ASN A 104 12.20 -0.71 -4.05
N GLY A 105 10.97 -0.99 -3.58
CA GLY A 105 10.61 -2.31 -3.08
C GLY A 105 10.77 -3.39 -4.16
N VAL A 106 10.31 -3.11 -5.38
CA VAL A 106 10.40 -4.02 -6.51
C VAL A 106 11.85 -4.26 -6.97
N MET A 107 12.69 -3.22 -6.97
CA MET A 107 14.12 -3.40 -7.25
C MET A 107 14.81 -4.24 -6.18
N THR A 108 14.48 -4.02 -4.91
CA THR A 108 15.04 -4.77 -3.78
C THR A 108 14.67 -6.25 -3.86
N THR A 109 13.40 -6.58 -4.15
CA THR A 109 12.98 -7.98 -4.30
C THR A 109 13.63 -8.65 -5.50
N ALA A 110 13.82 -7.94 -6.61
CA ALA A 110 14.54 -8.46 -7.78
C ALA A 110 15.99 -8.82 -7.45
N LEU A 111 16.70 -7.97 -6.69
CA LEU A 111 18.07 -8.25 -6.25
C LEU A 111 18.14 -9.45 -5.29
N VAL A 112 17.22 -9.52 -4.32
CA VAL A 112 17.15 -10.65 -3.37
C VAL A 112 16.89 -11.97 -4.10
N VAL A 113 15.96 -11.99 -5.05
CA VAL A 113 15.69 -13.19 -5.85
C VAL A 113 16.88 -13.59 -6.71
N ASP A 114 17.61 -12.62 -7.28
CA ASP A 114 18.81 -12.92 -8.05
C ASP A 114 19.90 -13.52 -7.16
N GLN A 115 20.10 -13.00 -5.95
CA GLN A 115 21.04 -13.55 -4.99
C GLN A 115 20.66 -14.98 -4.55
N ILE A 116 19.38 -15.23 -4.25
CA ILE A 116 18.88 -16.56 -3.86
C ILE A 116 19.07 -17.57 -5.01
N LYS A 117 18.92 -17.16 -6.28
CA LYS A 117 19.13 -18.03 -7.44
C LYS A 117 20.60 -18.35 -7.75
N GLN A 118 21.53 -17.56 -7.21
CA GLN A 118 22.97 -17.76 -7.43
C GLN A 118 23.59 -18.72 -6.40
N THR A 119 22.99 -18.86 -5.22
CA THR A 119 23.22 -19.96 -4.26
C THR A 119 22.55 -21.25 -4.69
#